data_AF-A0A8J7Y4P8-F1
#
_entry.id   AF-A0A8J7Y4P8-F1
#
_cell.length_a   1.000
_cell.length_b   1.000
_cell.length_c   1.000
_cell.angle_alpha   90.00
_cell.angle_beta   90.00
_cell.angle_gamma   90.00
#
_symmetry.space_group_name_H-M   'P 1'
#
loop_
_entity.id
_entity.type
_entity.pdbx_description
1 polymer ?
#
loop_
_entity_poly.entity_id
_entity_poly.type
_entity_poly.pdbx_seq_one_letter_code
_entity_poly.pdbx_strand_id
1 'polypeptide(L)'
;MAETTAHSEKRTRAETAEFLRALADELDGGSGRIRVPIGNKEVQLSPPETIDTESVVTERSRRLRKDVEQLALTFQWNPAKDTAESDSTATESDSTTTESDSAASTEPDEDDGREPGSEPTIEGESETGR
;
A
#
# COMPACT_ATOMS: atom_id res chain seq x y z
N MET A 1 -11.35 30.64 -9.73
CA MET A 1 -11.84 30.38 -8.36
C MET A 1 -11.14 29.11 -7.89
N ALA A 2 -10.53 29.11 -6.70
CA ALA A 2 -9.86 27.92 -6.16
C ALA A 2 -10.79 27.24 -5.16
N GLU A 3 -10.98 25.93 -5.29
CA GLU A 3 -11.76 25.13 -4.34
C GLU A 3 -10.85 24.68 -3.20
N THR A 4 -11.17 25.08 -1.96
CA THR A 4 -10.46 24.60 -0.76
C THR A 4 -11.30 23.52 -0.08
N THR A 5 -10.74 22.31 0.06
CA THR A 5 -11.37 21.24 0.84
C THR A 5 -10.70 21.19 2.21
N ALA A 6 -11.42 21.58 3.26
CA ALA A 6 -10.95 21.52 4.64
C ALA A 6 -11.71 20.42 5.40
N HIS A 7 -10.99 19.51 6.05
CA HIS A 7 -11.56 18.46 6.88
C HIS A 7 -10.73 18.29 8.15
N SER A 8 -11.41 18.15 9.29
CA SER A 8 -10.79 17.95 10.59
C SER A 8 -11.32 16.66 11.18
N GLU A 9 -10.44 15.70 11.43
CA GLU A 9 -10.77 14.39 11.97
C GLU A 9 -9.90 14.11 13.20
N LYS A 10 -10.44 13.33 14.15
CA LYS A 10 -9.67 12.82 15.29
C LYS A 10 -9.41 11.34 15.05
N ARG A 11 -8.13 11.00 14.84
CA ARG A 11 -7.66 9.62 14.66
C ARG A 11 -6.84 9.18 15.85
N THR A 12 -6.77 7.87 16.09
CA THR A 12 -5.79 7.31 17.02
C THR A 12 -4.37 7.49 16.48
N ARG A 13 -3.36 7.25 17.33
CA ARG A 13 -1.95 7.31 16.92
C ARG A 13 -1.64 6.32 15.81
N ALA A 14 -2.21 5.11 15.88
CA ALA A 14 -2.00 4.06 14.89
C ALA A 14 -2.62 4.44 13.54
N GLU A 15 -3.88 4.88 13.53
CA GLU A 15 -4.56 5.33 12.31
C GLU A 15 -3.89 6.53 11.65
N THR A 16 -3.36 7.47 12.46
CA THR A 16 -2.59 8.61 11.93
C THR A 16 -1.32 8.15 11.24
N ALA A 17 -0.58 7.20 11.85
CA ALA A 17 0.63 6.66 11.25
C ALA A 17 0.35 5.86 9.97
N GLU A 18 -0.74 5.09 9.95
CA GLU A 18 -1.18 4.35 8.77
C GLU A 18 -1.56 5.29 7.63
N PHE A 19 -2.31 6.36 7.92
CA PHE A 19 -2.65 7.38 6.93
C PHE A 19 -1.42 8.07 6.33
N LEU A 20 -0.43 8.43 7.17
CA LEU A 20 0.80 9.06 6.68
C LEU A 20 1.63 8.12 5.81
N ARG A 21 1.65 6.81 6.11
CA ARG A 21 2.31 5.81 5.27
C ARG A 21 1.60 5.66 3.94
N ALA A 22 0.27 5.50 3.94
CA ALA A 22 -0.51 5.42 2.71
C ALA A 22 -0.32 6.66 1.82
N LEU A 23 -0.24 7.85 2.41
CA LEU A 23 0.07 9.07 1.68
C LEU A 23 1.51 9.06 1.11
N ALA A 24 2.48 8.55 1.86
CA ALA A 24 3.85 8.42 1.39
C ALA A 24 3.98 7.40 0.24
N ASP A 25 3.29 6.27 0.34
CA ASP A 25 3.25 5.24 -0.70
C ASP A 25 2.64 5.80 -2.00
N GLU A 26 1.56 6.58 -1.90
CA GLU A 26 0.96 7.26 -3.06
C GLU A 26 1.92 8.29 -3.69
N LEU A 27 2.66 9.05 -2.87
CA LEU A 27 3.64 10.03 -3.34
C LEU A 27 4.83 9.36 -4.05
N ASP A 28 5.27 8.19 -3.59
CA ASP A 28 6.40 7.44 -4.15
C ASP A 28 6.03 6.62 -5.40
N GLY A 29 4.74 6.29 -5.57
CA GLY A 29 4.23 5.40 -6.62
C GLY A 29 4.46 5.83 -8.08
N GLY A 30 5.07 6.99 -8.33
CA GLY A 30 5.59 7.38 -9.66
C GLY A 30 4.55 7.70 -10.73
N SER A 31 3.26 7.63 -10.41
CA SER A 31 2.14 7.81 -11.36
C SER A 31 1.84 9.27 -11.71
N GLY A 32 2.55 10.24 -11.12
CA GLY A 32 2.32 11.68 -11.29
C GLY A 32 0.95 12.17 -10.78
N ARG A 33 0.12 11.26 -10.26
CA ARG A 33 -1.19 11.56 -9.69
C ARG A 33 -1.43 10.72 -8.45
N ILE A 34 -1.72 11.41 -7.36
CA ILE A 34 -2.02 10.80 -6.07
C ILE A 34 -3.50 10.98 -5.72
N ARG A 35 -4.03 10.06 -4.92
CA ARG A 35 -5.39 10.16 -4.38
C ARG A 35 -5.32 10.35 -2.88
N VAL A 36 -5.84 11.48 -2.41
CA VAL A 36 -5.85 11.80 -0.98
C VAL A 36 -7.30 11.72 -0.47
N PRO A 37 -7.61 10.77 0.42
CA PRO A 37 -8.92 10.71 1.07
C PRO A 37 -9.01 11.78 2.16
N ILE A 38 -9.97 12.70 1.99
CA ILE A 38 -10.26 13.80 2.90
C ILE A 38 -11.73 13.67 3.36
N GLY A 39 -11.92 13.06 4.53
CA GLY A 39 -13.25 12.75 5.07
C GLY A 39 -14.01 11.78 4.17
N ASN A 40 -15.16 12.21 3.65
CA ASN A 40 -15.98 11.44 2.72
C ASN A 40 -15.66 11.69 1.23
N LYS A 41 -14.61 12.47 0.93
CA LYS A 41 -14.24 12.85 -0.44
C LYS A 41 -12.84 12.36 -0.79
N GLU A 42 -12.65 11.88 -2.01
CA GLU A 42 -11.34 11.60 -2.58
C GLU A 42 -10.92 12.80 -3.45
N VAL A 43 -9.72 13.33 -3.20
CA VAL A 43 -9.15 14.45 -3.96
C VAL A 43 -7.97 13.92 -4.78
N GLN A 44 -8.00 14.16 -6.10
CA GLN A 44 -6.89 13.84 -6.99
C GLN A 44 -5.95 15.04 -7.10
N LEU A 45 -4.66 14.81 -6.87
CA LEU A 45 -3.63 15.82 -6.96
C LEU A 45 -2.50 15.35 -7.87
N SER A 46 -1.79 16.29 -8.49
CA SER A 46 -0.62 16.03 -9.34
C SER A 46 0.61 16.74 -8.80
N PRO A 47 1.32 16.14 -7.83
CA PRO A 47 2.58 16.66 -7.34
C PRO A 47 3.69 16.48 -8.38
N PRO A 48 4.57 17.49 -8.57
CA PRO A 48 5.81 17.34 -9.34
C PRO A 48 6.86 16.53 -8.54
N GLU A 49 7.97 16.16 -9.19
CA GLU A 49 9.07 15.39 -8.56
C GLU A 49 9.67 16.06 -7.31
N THR A 50 9.62 17.40 -7.25
CA THR A 50 10.11 18.17 -6.09
C THR A 50 8.96 18.90 -5.42
N ILE A 51 8.74 18.61 -4.14
CA ILE A 51 7.66 19.21 -3.33
C ILE A 51 8.28 20.07 -2.22
N ASP A 52 7.83 21.32 -2.10
CA ASP A 52 8.19 22.17 -0.97
C ASP A 52 7.48 21.66 0.29
N THR A 53 8.26 21.23 1.29
CA THR A 53 7.74 20.67 2.55
C THR A 53 8.17 21.54 3.73
N GLU A 54 7.19 22.01 4.50
CA GLU A 54 7.42 22.75 5.75
C GLU A 54 6.88 21.94 6.94
N SER A 55 7.72 21.76 7.96
CA SER A 55 7.36 21.11 9.23
C SER A 55 7.48 22.08 10.39
N VAL A 56 6.37 22.32 11.11
CA VAL A 56 6.33 23.21 12.26
C VAL A 56 5.90 22.43 13.50
N VAL A 57 6.73 22.46 14.55
CA VAL A 57 6.43 21.88 15.84
C VAL A 57 6.16 22.99 16.85
N THR A 58 5.01 22.92 17.53
CA THR A 58 4.65 23.83 18.62
C THR A 58 4.48 23.04 19.90
N GLU A 59 5.43 23.20 20.81
CA GLU A 59 5.37 22.70 22.17
C GLU A 59 5.06 23.88 23.11
N ARG A 60 3.86 23.92 23.67
CA ARG A 60 3.45 24.97 24.61
C ARG A 60 2.97 24.37 25.92
N SER A 61 3.82 24.48 26.94
CA SER A 61 3.42 24.31 28.35
C SER A 61 2.70 25.55 28.85
N ARG A 62 1.37 25.52 28.83
CA ARG A 62 0.58 26.55 29.52
C ARG A 62 0.58 26.19 31.00
N ARG A 63 1.41 26.88 31.80
CA ARG A 63 1.57 26.70 33.27
C ARG A 63 0.24 26.61 34.07
N LEU A 64 -0.91 26.96 33.49
CA LEU A 64 -2.23 26.88 34.13
C LEU A 64 -3.29 26.04 33.38
N ARG A 65 -3.08 25.62 32.12
CA ARG A 65 -4.15 25.00 31.30
C ARG A 65 -3.53 24.12 30.19
N LYS A 66 -3.01 22.95 30.58
CA LYS A 66 -2.61 21.81 29.73
C LYS A 66 -1.44 22.07 28.77
N ASP A 67 -0.52 21.12 28.71
CA ASP A 67 0.51 21.06 27.67
C ASP A 67 -0.15 20.77 26.31
N VAL A 68 0.22 21.55 25.31
CA VAL A 68 -0.24 21.36 23.93
C VAL A 68 0.99 21.10 23.07
N GLU A 69 1.01 19.93 22.46
CA GLU A 69 1.97 19.51 21.45
C GLU A 69 1.24 19.47 20.09
N GLN A 70 1.78 20.16 19.09
CA GLN A 70 1.22 20.20 17.75
C GLN A 70 2.33 20.06 16.71
N LEU A 71 2.15 19.13 15.78
CA LEU A 71 2.93 19.02 14.54
C LEU A 71 2.04 19.46 13.37
N ALA A 72 2.50 20.45 12.60
CA ALA A 72 1.89 20.86 11.34
C ALA A 72 2.84 20.51 10.20
N LEU A 73 2.32 19.79 9.20
CA LEU A 73 3.02 19.45 7.96
C LEU A 73 2.29 20.15 6.81
N THR A 74 3.02 20.98 6.08
CA THR A 74 2.49 21.71 4.93
C THR A 74 3.28 21.28 3.70
N PHE A 75 2.59 20.80 2.69
CA PHE A 75 3.16 20.45 1.39
C PHE A 75 2.62 21.41 0.35
N GLN A 76 3.51 22.05 -0.40
CA GLN A 76 3.15 23.02 -1.44
C GLN A 76 3.88 22.69 -2.73
N TRP A 77 3.17 22.84 -3.83
CA TRP A 77 3.77 22.67 -5.16
C TRP A 77 2.95 23.43 -6.19
N ASN A 78 3.60 23.69 -7.32
CA ASN A 78 2.94 24.17 -8.53
C ASN A 78 2.71 22.97 -9.45
N PRO A 79 1.47 22.68 -9.89
CA PRO A 79 1.23 21.56 -10.81
C PRO A 79 2.01 21.77 -12.11
N ALA A 80 3.01 20.92 -12.34
CA ALA A 80 3.64 20.84 -13.65
C ALA A 80 2.59 20.29 -14.62
N LYS A 81 2.34 21.00 -15.73
CA LYS A 81 1.68 20.38 -16.88
C LYS A 81 2.57 19.22 -17.30
N ASP A 82 2.02 18.00 -17.37
CA ASP A 82 2.64 16.81 -17.93
C ASP A 82 3.64 17.18 -19.04
N THR A 83 4.94 17.12 -18.72
CA THR A 83 5.93 16.85 -19.75
C THR A 83 5.86 15.35 -19.95
N ALA A 84 4.87 14.94 -20.73
CA ALA A 84 4.84 13.64 -21.34
C ALA A 84 6.06 13.56 -22.26
N GLU A 85 7.16 12.99 -21.79
CA GLU A 85 8.24 12.34 -22.54
C GLU A 85 9.50 12.23 -21.66
N SER A 86 9.72 11.05 -21.08
CA SER A 86 10.99 10.46 -20.63
C SER A 86 10.59 9.18 -19.89
N ASP A 87 11.11 7.98 -20.11
CA ASP A 87 12.16 7.47 -20.96
C ASP A 87 11.84 5.96 -21.05
N SER A 88 11.70 5.43 -22.26
CA SER A 88 11.54 3.98 -22.47
C SER A 88 12.27 3.61 -23.74
N THR A 89 13.60 3.73 -23.71
CA THR A 89 14.46 2.94 -24.59
C THR A 89 15.17 1.89 -23.76
N ALA A 90 14.39 0.94 -23.25
CA ALA A 90 14.94 -0.32 -22.80
C ALA A 90 15.62 -0.98 -24.00
N THR A 91 16.95 -1.02 -23.93
CA THR A 91 17.83 -1.74 -24.83
C THR A 91 17.47 -3.22 -24.74
N GLU A 92 16.73 -3.72 -25.73
CA GLU A 92 16.55 -5.15 -25.93
C GLU A 92 17.88 -5.73 -26.41
N SER A 93 18.65 -6.28 -25.48
CA SER A 93 19.79 -7.14 -25.76
C SER A 93 19.58 -8.48 -25.07
N ASP A 94 19.68 -9.51 -25.91
CA ASP A 94 19.93 -10.91 -25.59
C ASP A 94 18.74 -11.77 -25.12
N SER A 95 18.25 -12.63 -26.02
CA SER A 95 18.25 -14.07 -25.76
C SER A 95 17.91 -14.88 -27.02
N THR A 96 18.75 -15.87 -27.26
CA THR A 96 18.88 -16.75 -28.42
C THR A 96 17.63 -17.61 -28.68
N THR A 97 17.11 -17.60 -29.91
CA THR A 97 16.17 -18.63 -30.39
C THR A 97 16.96 -19.87 -30.78
N THR A 98 16.89 -20.92 -29.97
CA THR A 98 17.30 -22.26 -30.36
C THR A 98 16.04 -23.05 -30.69
N GLU A 99 15.82 -23.30 -31.99
CA GLU A 99 14.86 -24.28 -32.46
C GLU A 99 15.33 -25.68 -32.02
N SER A 100 14.47 -26.41 -31.32
CA SER A 100 14.64 -27.85 -31.09
C SER A 100 13.25 -28.46 -31.01
N ASP A 101 12.77 -28.83 -32.19
CA ASP A 101 11.67 -29.75 -32.39
C ASP A 101 12.20 -31.19 -32.22
N SER A 102 11.61 -31.97 -31.32
CA SER A 102 11.52 -33.43 -31.45
C SER A 102 10.60 -34.04 -30.39
N ALA A 103 9.60 -34.75 -30.90
CA ALA A 103 8.53 -35.46 -30.20
C ALA A 103 9.01 -36.66 -29.37
N ALA A 104 8.24 -37.00 -28.32
CA ALA A 104 7.79 -38.38 -28.06
C ALA A 104 6.78 -38.40 -26.91
N SER A 105 5.57 -38.87 -27.21
CA SER A 105 4.56 -39.33 -26.27
C SER A 105 5.12 -40.46 -25.40
N THR A 106 4.77 -40.49 -24.11
CA THR A 106 4.70 -41.72 -23.32
C THR A 106 3.68 -41.52 -22.20
N GLU A 107 2.63 -42.32 -22.27
CA GLU A 107 1.57 -42.49 -21.27
C GLU A 107 2.15 -42.96 -19.92
N PRO A 108 1.61 -42.53 -18.78
CA PRO A 108 1.76 -43.29 -17.55
C PRO A 108 0.53 -44.17 -17.32
N ASP A 109 0.74 -45.47 -17.52
CA ASP A 109 -0.10 -46.58 -17.07
C ASP A 109 -0.46 -46.47 -15.57
N GLU A 110 -1.65 -47.00 -15.28
CA GLU A 110 -2.16 -47.28 -13.93
C GLU A 110 -1.36 -48.40 -13.24
N ASP A 111 -1.42 -48.38 -11.90
CA ASP A 111 -1.59 -49.57 -11.02
C ASP A 111 -0.50 -49.90 -9.96
N ASP A 112 -1.06 -50.35 -8.83
CA ASP A 112 -0.50 -51.15 -7.73
C ASP A 112 0.11 -50.46 -6.48
N GLY A 113 -0.79 -50.20 -5.53
CA GLY A 113 -0.79 -50.99 -4.29
C GLY A 113 0.08 -50.52 -3.11
N ARG A 114 -0.51 -49.78 -2.16
CA ARG A 114 -0.38 -50.09 -0.71
C ARG A 114 -1.32 -49.27 0.19
N GLU A 115 -2.32 -49.96 0.76
CA GLU A 115 -2.85 -49.62 2.09
C GLU A 115 -1.89 -50.16 3.16
N PRO A 116 -1.78 -49.55 4.36
CA PRO A 116 -2.79 -49.79 5.40
C PRO A 116 -3.01 -48.65 6.41
N GLY A 117 -4.18 -48.67 7.07
CA GLY A 117 -4.21 -48.41 8.51
C GLY A 117 -5.18 -47.35 9.00
N SER A 118 -6.44 -47.78 9.18
CA SER A 118 -7.23 -47.59 10.39
C SER A 118 -7.44 -46.18 10.96
N GLU A 119 -8.66 -45.68 10.75
CA GLU A 119 -9.43 -44.93 11.74
C GLU A 119 -9.50 -45.70 13.09
N PRO A 120 -9.68 -45.01 14.24
CA PRO A 120 -11.06 -44.66 14.59
C PRO A 120 -11.26 -43.26 15.20
N THR A 121 -12.41 -42.70 14.83
CA THR A 121 -13.24 -41.76 15.57
C THR A 121 -13.20 -41.99 17.10
N ILE A 122 -12.88 -40.95 17.86
CA ILE A 122 -13.23 -40.86 19.29
C ILE A 122 -14.26 -39.75 19.49
N GLU A 123 -15.52 -40.16 19.67
CA GLU A 123 -16.53 -39.34 20.33
C GLU A 123 -16.13 -39.20 21.81
N GLY A 124 -16.12 -37.95 22.29
CA GLY A 124 -15.83 -37.60 23.67
C GLY A 124 -16.98 -36.76 24.21
N GLU A 125 -17.93 -37.48 24.79
CA GLU A 125 -19.19 -36.99 25.34
C GLU A 125 -18.97 -36.08 26.56
N SER A 126 -19.93 -35.17 26.71
CA SER A 126 -20.26 -34.38 27.88
C SER A 126 -20.26 -35.15 29.21
N GLU A 127 -19.75 -34.56 30.30
CA GLU A 127 -20.48 -34.58 31.59
C GLU A 127 -20.05 -33.48 32.57
N THR A 128 -21.03 -32.69 32.98
CA THR A 128 -21.07 -31.79 34.12
C THR A 128 -21.15 -32.56 35.44
N GLY A 129 -20.42 -32.19 36.50
CA GLY A 129 -20.75 -32.73 37.82
C GLY A 129 -19.83 -32.41 38.99
N ARG A 130 -20.20 -31.34 39.72
CA ARG A 130 -20.02 -31.07 41.17
C ARG A 130 -18.64 -31.00 41.80
#